data_AF-A0A6V8F1J9-F1
#
_entry.id   AF-A0A6V8F1J9-F1
#
_cell.length_a   1.000
_cell.length_b   1.000
_cell.length_c   1.000
_cell.angle_alpha   90.00
_cell.angle_beta   90.00
_cell.angle_gamma   90.00
#
_symmetry.space_group_name_H-M   'P 1'
#
loop_
_entity.id
_entity.type
_entity.pdbx_description
1 polymer ?
#
loop_
_entity_poly.entity_id
_entity_poly.type
_entity_poly.pdbx_seq_one_letter_code
_entity_poly.pdbx_strand_id
1 'polypeptide(L)'
;MGRRQTMMEKYKIQMKAYRKKRMKSDSTPYLPPDGIVYVIDTLNPGKKILVPVVKTTVRSQRNVIESLACPECKNEMLWDDNWEAFTCTKHGKKAIYELVVK
;
A
#
# COMPACT_ATOMS: atom_id res chain seq x y z
N MET A 1 -44.33 6.72 0.27
CA MET A 1 -44.22 7.03 -1.17
C MET A 1 -42.74 7.12 -1.54
N GLY A 2 -42.20 6.13 -2.26
CA GLY A 2 -40.79 6.14 -2.71
C GLY A 2 -40.67 6.76 -4.09
N ARG A 3 -39.78 7.74 -4.26
CA ARG A 3 -39.53 8.39 -5.56
C ARG A 3 -38.94 7.36 -6.52
N ARG A 4 -39.60 7.13 -7.66
CA ARG A 4 -39.16 6.14 -8.67
C ARG A 4 -37.89 6.68 -9.34
N GLN A 5 -36.76 6.04 -9.08
CA GLN A 5 -35.45 6.47 -9.59
C GLN A 5 -35.36 6.26 -11.10
N THR A 6 -34.85 7.28 -11.79
CA THR A 6 -34.61 7.23 -13.25
C THR A 6 -33.43 6.32 -13.58
N MET A 7 -33.35 5.83 -14.83
CA MET A 7 -32.24 4.97 -15.28
C MET A 7 -30.86 5.63 -15.09
N MET A 8 -30.78 6.96 -15.26
CA MET A 8 -29.55 7.72 -15.10
C MET A 8 -29.10 7.83 -13.63
N GLU A 9 -30.03 7.88 -12.68
CA GLU A 9 -29.70 7.89 -11.25
C GLU A 9 -29.17 6.54 -10.77
N LYS A 10 -29.78 5.44 -11.23
CA LYS A 10 -29.27 4.08 -10.96
C LYS A 10 -27.85 3.92 -11.49
N TYR A 11 -27.56 4.44 -12.69
CA TYR A 11 -26.22 4.44 -13.27
C TYR A 11 -25.21 5.24 -12.45
N LYS A 12 -25.56 6.45 -11.98
CA LYS A 12 -24.69 7.27 -11.12
C LYS A 12 -24.35 6.59 -9.79
N ILE A 13 -25.32 5.91 -9.19
CA ILE A 13 -25.14 5.17 -7.93
C ILE A 13 -24.22 3.95 -8.15
N GLN A 14 -24.42 3.20 -9.25
CA GLN A 14 -23.54 2.09 -9.62
C GLN A 14 -22.11 2.56 -9.88
N MET A 15 -21.90 3.68 -10.57
CA MET A 15 -20.57 4.25 -10.82
C MET A 15 -19.89 4.76 -9.54
N LYS A 16 -20.66 5.32 -8.60
CA LYS A 16 -20.15 5.73 -7.28
C LYS A 16 -19.71 4.52 -6.45
N ALA A 17 -20.46 3.43 -6.47
CA ALA A 17 -20.09 2.18 -5.80
C ALA A 17 -18.88 1.49 -6.46
N TYR A 18 -18.82 1.48 -7.79
CA TYR A 18 -17.69 0.92 -8.54
C TYR A 18 -16.39 1.68 -8.29
N ARG A 19 -16.40 3.02 -8.29
CA ARG A 19 -15.25 3.85 -7.86
C ARG A 19 -14.83 3.55 -6.43
N LYS A 20 -15.80 3.44 -5.51
CA LYS A 20 -15.55 3.15 -4.08
C LYS A 20 -14.98 1.74 -3.84
N LYS A 21 -15.26 0.79 -4.73
CA LYS A 21 -14.73 -0.59 -4.68
C LYS A 21 -13.36 -0.74 -5.36
N ARG A 22 -13.11 -0.03 -6.47
CA ARG A 22 -11.79 -0.04 -7.15
C ARG A 22 -10.72 0.81 -6.45
N MET A 23 -11.12 1.81 -5.66
CA MET A 23 -10.19 2.54 -4.79
C MET A 23 -9.88 1.81 -3.47
N LYS A 24 -10.44 0.62 -3.24
CA LYS A 24 -10.07 -0.25 -2.12
C LYS A 24 -9.26 -1.43 -2.65
N SER A 25 -8.10 -1.14 -3.22
CA SER A 25 -7.00 -2.09 -3.07
C SER A 25 -6.54 -1.89 -1.62
N ASP A 26 -6.75 -2.89 -0.76
CA ASP A 26 -6.23 -2.81 0.60
C ASP A 26 -4.71 -3.05 0.50
N SER A 27 -3.98 -2.02 0.05
CA SER A 27 -2.51 -1.98 0.00
C SER A 27 -1.92 -1.90 1.41
N THR A 28 -2.75 -2.02 2.44
CA THR A 28 -2.36 -2.02 3.84
C THR A 28 -1.19 -2.98 4.01
N PRO A 29 -0.06 -2.52 4.59
CA PRO A 29 1.15 -3.30 4.67
C PRO A 29 1.01 -4.28 5.83
N TYR A 30 0.12 -5.25 5.67
CA TYR A 30 -0.03 -6.34 6.62
C TYR A 30 1.25 -7.13 6.63
N LEU A 31 1.75 -7.37 7.84
CA LEU A 31 2.93 -8.21 8.02
C LEU A 31 2.57 -9.63 7.55
N PRO A 32 3.25 -10.20 6.54
CA PRO A 32 3.15 -11.63 6.32
C PRO A 32 3.75 -12.36 7.54
N PRO A 33 3.26 -13.57 7.87
CA PRO A 33 3.69 -14.31 9.05
C PRO A 33 5.20 -14.63 9.09
N ASP A 34 5.88 -14.54 7.94
CA ASP A 34 7.30 -14.84 7.76
C ASP A 34 8.25 -13.67 8.14
N GLY A 35 7.73 -12.46 8.37
CA GLY A 35 8.55 -11.28 8.74
C GLY A 35 9.44 -10.71 7.62
N ILE A 36 9.40 -11.31 6.43
CA ILE A 36 10.12 -10.87 5.23
C ILE A 36 9.10 -10.39 4.20
N VAL A 37 9.32 -9.19 3.65
CA VAL A 37 8.47 -8.64 2.60
C VAL A 37 9.23 -8.43 1.30
N TYR A 38 8.51 -8.60 0.20
CA TYR A 38 8.99 -8.23 -1.12
C TYR A 38 8.55 -6.81 -1.40
N VAL A 39 9.52 -5.99 -1.77
CA VAL A 39 9.27 -4.64 -2.26
C VAL A 39 9.72 -4.53 -3.70
N ILE A 40 8.99 -3.73 -4.48
CA ILE A 40 9.36 -3.39 -5.84
C ILE A 40 9.65 -1.90 -5.89
N ASP A 41 10.77 -1.54 -6.51
CA ASP A 41 11.08 -0.15 -6.82
C ASP A 41 10.19 0.33 -7.97
N THR A 42 9.47 1.42 -7.74
CA THR A 42 8.57 2.03 -8.74
C THR A 42 9.29 2.43 -10.04
N LEU A 43 10.57 2.80 -9.97
CA LEU A 43 11.36 3.17 -11.14
C LEU A 43 11.85 1.94 -11.91
N ASN A 44 11.96 0.78 -11.26
CA ASN A 44 12.46 -0.46 -11.84
C ASN A 44 11.59 -1.67 -11.42
N PRO A 45 10.38 -1.81 -11.99
CA PRO A 45 9.42 -2.84 -11.59
C PRO A 45 9.87 -4.29 -11.85
N GLY A 46 10.99 -4.48 -12.58
CA GLY A 46 11.51 -5.80 -12.93
C GLY A 46 12.27 -6.51 -11.79
N LYS A 47 12.55 -5.85 -10.67
CA LYS A 47 13.33 -6.44 -9.57
C LYS A 47 12.51 -6.48 -8.28
N LYS A 48 12.13 -7.69 -7.86
CA LYS A 48 11.61 -7.95 -6.52
C LYS A 48 12.77 -7.98 -5.53
N ILE A 49 12.75 -7.09 -4.55
CA ILE A 49 13.80 -6.96 -3.55
C ILE A 49 13.25 -7.47 -2.22
N LEU A 50 14.00 -8.36 -1.57
CA LEU A 50 13.70 -8.85 -0.24
C LEU A 50 14.20 -7.84 0.78
N VAL A 51 13.32 -7.32 1.64
CA VAL A 51 13.70 -6.41 2.71
C VAL A 51 13.19 -6.89 4.07
N PRO A 52 14.03 -6.82 5.11
CA PRO A 52 13.61 -7.14 6.47
C PRO A 52 12.73 -6.02 7.02
N VAL A 53 11.75 -6.42 7.81
CA VAL A 53 10.88 -5.51 8.56
C VAL A 53 11.63 -5.01 9.80
N VAL A 54 11.65 -3.68 10.00
CA VAL A 54 12.39 -3.04 11.11
C VAL A 54 11.46 -2.80 12.29
N LYS A 55 10.26 -2.27 12.05
CA LYS A 55 9.24 -2.07 13.09
C LYS A 55 7.88 -2.52 12.60
N THR A 56 7.15 -3.16 13.52
CA THR A 56 5.76 -3.55 13.35
C THR A 56 4.92 -2.94 14.44
N THR A 57 3.72 -2.50 14.10
CA THR A 57 2.75 -1.95 15.03
C THR A 57 1.46 -2.75 14.97
N VAL A 58 0.73 -2.86 16.09
CA VAL A 58 -0.55 -3.56 16.13
C VAL A 58 -1.66 -2.55 15.89
N ARG A 59 -2.36 -2.65 14.76
CA ARG A 59 -3.57 -1.84 14.49
C ARG A 59 -4.78 -2.76 14.34
N SER A 60 -5.83 -2.48 15.11
CA SER A 60 -7.11 -3.18 15.01
C SER A 60 -6.98 -4.71 14.99
N GLN A 61 -6.22 -5.24 15.96
CA GLN A 61 -5.92 -6.68 16.14
C GLN A 61 -5.03 -7.32 15.05
N ARG A 62 -4.43 -6.53 14.14
CA ARG A 62 -3.51 -7.02 13.09
C ARG A 62 -2.14 -6.39 13.22
N ASN A 63 -1.10 -7.15 12.89
CA ASN A 63 0.28 -6.64 12.78
C ASN A 63 0.45 -5.92 11.44
N VAL A 64 0.79 -4.64 11.50
CA VAL A 64 1.04 -3.78 10.35
C VAL A 64 2.51 -3.37 10.37
N ILE A 65 3.12 -3.30 9.20
CA ILE A 65 4.50 -2.86 9.05
C ILE A 65 4.53 -1.34 9.17
N GLU A 66 5.26 -0.84 10.15
CA GLU A 66 5.47 0.60 10.33
C GLU A 66 6.71 1.07 9.59
N SER A 67 7.78 0.27 9.63
CA SER A 67 9.01 0.58 8.90
C SER A 67 9.75 -0.64 8.34
N LEU A 68 10.37 -0.43 7.19
CA LEU A 68 11.21 -1.40 6.47
C LEU A 68 12.65 -0.91 6.37
N ALA A 69 13.60 -1.82 6.19
CA ALA A 69 14.98 -1.42 5.88
C ALA A 69 15.11 -1.11 4.38
N CYS A 70 15.69 0.04 4.05
CA CYS A 70 16.04 0.38 2.67
C CYS A 70 17.09 -0.59 2.14
N PRO A 71 16.90 -1.21 0.97
CA PRO A 71 17.86 -2.17 0.42
C PRO A 71 19.20 -1.53 0.06
N GLU A 72 19.24 -0.21 -0.17
CA GLU A 72 20.44 0.49 -0.62
C GLU A 72 21.21 1.17 0.54
N CYS A 73 20.56 1.95 1.43
CA CYS A 73 21.26 2.60 2.57
C CYS A 73 21.08 1.91 3.92
N LYS A 74 20.27 0.85 4.02
CA LYS A 74 19.92 0.18 5.28
C LYS A 74 19.24 1.07 6.34
N ASN A 75 18.84 2.29 5.98
CA ASN A 75 18.04 3.13 6.88
C ASN A 75 16.58 2.68 6.92
N GLU A 76 15.88 3.09 7.97
CA GLU A 76 14.43 2.90 8.06
C GLU A 76 13.69 3.69 6.97
N MET A 77 12.75 3.01 6.33
CA MET A 77 11.78 3.52 5.38
C MET A 77 10.42 3.52 6.04
N LEU A 78 9.67 4.60 5.85
CA LEU A 78 8.36 4.77 6.46
C LEU A 78 7.27 4.55 5.42
N TRP A 79 6.16 3.98 5.87
CA TRP A 79 4.95 3.87 5.06
C TRP A 79 4.37 5.26 4.79
N ASP A 80 4.12 5.58 3.52
CA ASP A 80 3.44 6.80 3.10
C ASP A 80 2.05 6.43 2.56
N ASP A 81 1.01 6.86 3.28
CA ASP A 81 -0.40 6.54 2.95
C ASP A 81 -0.85 7.17 1.62
N ASN A 82 -0.21 8.27 1.18
CA ASN A 82 -0.58 8.91 -0.10
C ASN A 82 -0.08 8.12 -1.30
N TRP A 83 1.02 7.40 -1.12
CA TRP A 83 1.64 6.58 -2.17
C TRP A 83 1.28 5.09 -2.03
N GLU A 84 0.67 4.71 -0.90
CA GLU A 84 0.45 3.30 -0.54
C GLU A 84 1.75 2.48 -0.66
N ALA A 85 2.86 3.10 -0.26
CA ALA A 85 4.21 2.59 -0.50
C ALA A 85 5.20 3.04 0.60
N PHE A 86 6.31 2.32 0.71
CA PHE A 86 7.42 2.71 1.58
C PHE A 86 8.32 3.72 0.87
N THR A 87 8.62 4.84 1.54
CA THR A 87 9.48 5.88 0.96
C THR A 87 10.77 6.04 1.75
N CYS A 88 11.88 6.19 1.02
CA CYS A 88 13.17 6.54 1.60
C CYS A 88 13.55 7.95 1.17
N THR A 89 13.78 8.83 2.13
CA THR A 89 14.21 10.23 1.92
C THR A 89 15.66 10.48 2.28
N LYS A 90 16.33 9.52 2.93
CA LYS A 90 17.76 9.62 3.29
C LYS A 90 18.71 9.37 2.12
N HIS A 91 18.18 8.84 1.02
CA HIS A 91 18.87 8.83 -0.25
C HIS A 91 18.78 10.23 -0.86
N GLY A 92 19.84 10.69 -1.51
CA GLY A 92 19.80 11.94 -2.28
C GLY A 92 18.71 11.98 -3.38
N LYS A 93 17.97 10.88 -3.59
CA LYS A 93 16.75 10.78 -4.42
C LYS A 93 15.66 10.08 -3.62
N LYS A 94 14.42 10.59 -3.70
CA LYS A 94 13.24 9.94 -3.11
C LYS A 94 12.99 8.62 -3.83
N ALA A 95 13.16 7.50 -3.14
CA ALA A 95 12.85 6.18 -3.66
C ALA A 95 11.51 5.71 -3.08
N ILE A 96 10.64 5.18 -3.94
CA ILE A 96 9.28 4.74 -3.60
C ILE A 96 9.19 3.25 -3.91
N TYR A 97 8.87 2.48 -2.87
CA TYR A 97 8.86 1.03 -2.90
C TYR A 97 7.47 0.51 -2.57
N GLU A 98 6.84 -0.11 -3.55
CA GLU A 98 5.51 -0.71 -3.38
C GLU A 98 5.66 -2.09 -2.71
N LEU A 99 4.77 -2.38 -1.77
CA LEU A 99 4.72 -3.68 -1.13
C LEU A 99 4.02 -4.66 -2.05
N VAL A 100 4.70 -5.76 -2.39
CA VAL A 100 4.15 -6.79 -3.28
C VAL A 100 3.97 -8.06 -2.48
N VAL A 101 2.70 -8.45 -2.32
CA VAL A 101 2.35 -9.77 -1.77
C VAL A 101 2.79 -10.82 -2.79
N LYS A 102 3.40 -11.89 -2.28
CA LYS A 102 4.10 -12.94 -3.05
C LYS A 102 3.31 -13.46 -4.25
#